data_AF-A0A8J9UJD1-F1
#
_entry.id   AF-A0A8J9UJD1-F1
#
_cell.length_a   1.000
_cell.length_b   1.000
_cell.length_c   1.000
_cell.angle_alpha   90.00
_cell.angle_beta   90.00
_cell.angle_gamma   90.00
#
_symmetry.space_group_name_H-M   'P 1'
#
loop_
_entity.id
_entity.type
_entity.pdbx_description
1 polymer ?
#
loop_
_entity_poly.entity_id
_entity_poly.type
_entity_poly.pdbx_seq_one_letter_code
_entity_poly.pdbx_strand_id
1 'polypeptide(L)'
;MMVLKVKNFCEREKRNNAPLIPLRCVQARVAAITGVSEKTVSKITKEGEVAASTSTKVSTPRKSGPRPKKIELDDFERRKAEMQNWISSNGLSYLPTMVKAQLFQIIKEHKQPPVYEADIMLEAHGHKVVRLPPYHCDLNPIELIWSVVKRRVAEKNIGQEANKILQITEEAFATITEEEWIKECEHVKKVEEKYYADGPVIDSEMERFIIEVGDDSDTSDDEDDEEDEVDDDLSGISPLDEHFLIDHNYNKKY
;
A
#
# COMPACT_ATOMS: atom_id res chain seq x y z
N MET A 1 17.19 -11.46 28.38
CA MET A 1 15.83 -11.43 28.96
C MET A 1 15.62 -10.19 29.82
N MET A 2 14.48 -9.52 29.70
CA MET A 2 14.15 -8.27 30.43
C MET A 2 14.24 -8.44 31.95
N VAL A 3 13.81 -9.58 32.47
CA VAL A 3 13.89 -9.94 33.91
C VAL A 3 15.32 -9.85 34.46
N LEU A 4 16.33 -10.27 33.68
CA LEU A 4 17.74 -10.21 34.11
C LEU A 4 18.25 -8.76 34.20
N LYS A 5 17.79 -7.87 33.30
CA LYS A 5 18.15 -6.44 33.33
C LYS A 5 17.55 -5.75 34.56
N VAL A 6 16.29 -6.06 34.89
CA VAL A 6 15.61 -5.57 36.10
C VAL A 6 16.36 -6.00 37.35
N LYS A 7 16.69 -7.30 37.47
CA LYS A 7 17.47 -7.83 38.60
C LYS A 7 18.80 -7.10 38.74
N ASN A 8 19.54 -6.93 37.64
CA ASN A 8 20.83 -6.24 37.67
C ASN A 8 20.73 -4.75 38.03
N PHE A 9 19.65 -4.06 37.65
CA PHE A 9 19.42 -2.68 38.08
C PHE A 9 19.15 -2.60 39.59
N CYS A 10 18.25 -3.44 40.11
CA CYS A 10 17.95 -3.47 41.54
C CYS A 10 19.16 -3.87 42.39
N GLU A 11 20.00 -4.81 41.93
CA GLU A 11 21.25 -5.18 42.63
C GLU A 11 22.27 -4.02 42.65
N ARG A 12 22.31 -3.17 41.63
CA ARG A 12 23.17 -1.98 41.64
C ARG A 12 22.67 -0.92 42.63
N GLU A 13 21.36 -0.71 42.74
CA GLU A 13 20.78 0.18 43.76
C GLU A 13 21.03 -0.35 45.17
N LYS A 14 20.93 -1.68 45.36
CA LYS A 14 21.25 -2.35 46.62
C LYS A 14 22.70 -2.16 47.03
N ARG A 15 23.67 -2.31 46.11
CA ARG A 15 25.09 -2.05 46.38
C ARG A 15 25.37 -0.58 46.72
N ASN A 16 24.63 0.33 46.10
CA ASN A 16 24.77 1.76 46.31
C ASN A 16 24.06 2.25 47.59
N ASN A 17 23.23 1.40 48.23
CA ASN A 17 22.37 1.71 49.37
C ASN A 17 21.50 2.97 49.17
N ALA A 18 21.24 3.33 47.91
CA ALA A 18 20.51 4.51 47.50
C ALA A 18 20.03 4.33 46.04
N PRO A 19 18.88 4.91 45.67
CA PRO A 19 18.40 4.88 44.28
C PRO A 19 19.42 5.52 43.34
N LEU A 20 19.75 4.84 42.24
CA LEU A 20 20.62 5.38 41.19
C LEU A 20 19.94 6.52 40.44
N ILE A 21 18.63 6.42 40.30
CA ILE A 21 17.77 7.43 39.71
C ILE A 21 16.67 7.72 40.75
N PRO A 22 16.36 9.00 41.08
CA PRO A 22 15.34 9.32 42.05
C PRO A 22 14.00 8.63 41.77
N LEU A 23 13.32 8.14 42.82
CA LEU A 23 12.05 7.40 42.69
C LEU A 23 10.94 8.23 41.99
N ARG A 24 11.02 9.56 42.09
CA ARG A 24 10.13 10.51 41.40
C ARG A 24 10.27 10.48 39.87
N CYS A 25 11.42 10.05 39.34
CA CYS A 25 11.72 10.04 37.91
C CYS A 25 11.37 8.68 37.28
N VAL A 26 10.09 8.31 37.33
CA VAL A 26 9.60 6.96 36.95
C VAL A 26 9.99 6.59 35.51
N GLN A 27 9.82 7.50 34.56
CA GLN A 27 10.15 7.25 33.14
C GLN A 27 11.64 6.93 32.93
N ALA A 28 12.53 7.74 33.52
CA ALA A 28 13.98 7.53 33.46
C ALA A 28 14.41 6.20 34.12
N ARG A 29 13.75 5.83 35.23
CA ARG A 29 13.97 4.54 35.89
C ARG A 29 13.58 3.37 34.98
N VAL A 30 12.38 3.41 34.40
CA VAL A 30 11.89 2.36 33.49
C VAL A 30 12.78 2.25 32.26
N ALA A 31 13.22 3.36 31.69
CA ALA A 31 14.16 3.39 30.57
C ALA A 31 15.49 2.71 30.92
N ALA A 32 16.07 3.04 32.07
CA ALA A 32 17.34 2.46 32.53
C ALA A 32 17.23 0.96 32.89
N ILE A 33 16.06 0.51 33.37
CA ILE A 33 15.77 -0.88 33.73
C ILE A 33 15.57 -1.74 32.48
N THR A 34 14.76 -1.27 31.53
CA THR A 34 14.35 -2.02 30.33
C THR A 34 15.37 -1.90 29.20
N GLY A 35 16.15 -0.81 29.20
CA GLY A 35 17.11 -0.46 28.15
C GLY A 35 16.46 0.16 26.91
N VAL A 36 15.24 0.69 27.03
CA VAL A 36 14.56 1.44 25.96
C VAL A 36 14.67 2.94 26.21
N SER A 37 14.49 3.78 25.17
CA SER A 37 14.60 5.24 25.33
C SER A 37 13.46 5.80 26.18
N GLU A 38 13.69 6.90 26.90
CA GLU A 38 12.62 7.58 27.67
C GLU A 38 11.45 7.99 26.78
N LYS A 39 11.70 8.38 25.52
CA LYS A 39 10.66 8.66 24.53
C LYS A 39 9.79 7.43 24.25
N THR A 40 10.42 6.26 24.12
CA THR A 40 9.73 4.98 23.92
C THR A 40 8.90 4.61 25.14
N VAL A 41 9.44 4.79 26.35
CA VAL A 41 8.68 4.57 27.60
C VAL A 41 7.46 5.48 27.66
N SER A 42 7.63 6.78 27.37
CA SER A 42 6.52 7.74 27.36
C SER A 42 5.43 7.37 26.37
N LYS A 43 5.81 6.92 25.17
CA LYS A 43 4.87 6.49 24.13
C LYS A 43 4.08 5.24 24.56
N ILE A 44 4.77 4.22 25.09
CA ILE A 44 4.13 2.99 25.59
C ILE A 44 3.20 3.29 26.77
N THR A 45 3.58 4.17 27.71
CA THR A 45 2.70 4.54 28.82
C THR A 45 1.42 5.19 28.34
N LYS A 46 1.51 6.14 27.38
CA LYS A 46 0.33 6.79 26.80
C LYS A 46 -0.55 5.80 26.03
N GLU A 47 0.05 4.93 25.22
CA GLU A 47 -0.68 3.89 24.49
C GLU A 47 -1.36 2.90 25.44
N GLY A 48 -0.70 2.53 26.54
CA GLY A 48 -1.25 1.67 27.59
C GLY A 48 -2.40 2.30 28.37
N GLU A 49 -2.33 3.60 28.67
CA GLU A 49 -3.44 4.35 29.28
C GLU A 49 -4.66 4.42 28.35
N VAL A 50 -4.43 4.71 27.07
CA VAL A 50 -5.49 4.74 26.04
C VAL A 50 -6.14 3.35 25.87
N ALA A 51 -5.33 2.29 25.80
CA ALA A 51 -5.81 0.91 25.70
C ALA A 51 -6.50 0.40 26.98
N ALA A 52 -6.23 1.00 28.14
CA ALA A 52 -6.94 0.71 29.39
C ALA A 52 -8.28 1.45 29.47
N SER A 53 -8.38 2.66 28.89
CA SER A 53 -9.61 3.46 28.86
C SER A 53 -10.58 3.03 27.77
N THR A 54 -10.06 2.53 26.65
CA THR A 54 -10.82 2.07 25.49
C THR A 54 -10.50 0.59 25.37
N SER A 55 -11.48 -0.30 25.58
CA SER A 55 -11.28 -1.75 25.53
C SER A 55 -11.02 -2.27 24.09
N THR A 56 -10.16 -1.58 23.33
CA THR A 56 -9.79 -1.83 21.94
C THR A 56 -8.29 -2.15 21.84
N LYS A 57 -7.96 -3.10 20.96
CA LYS A 57 -6.61 -3.58 20.68
C LYS A 57 -5.68 -2.42 20.27
N VAL A 58 -4.45 -2.43 20.77
CA VAL A 58 -3.34 -1.57 20.33
C VAL A 58 -3.12 -1.77 18.83
N SER A 59 -3.40 -0.73 18.04
CA SER A 59 -3.16 -0.72 16.58
C SER A 59 -1.67 -0.57 16.28
N THR A 60 -1.20 -1.27 15.24
CA THR A 60 0.20 -1.26 14.81
C THR A 60 0.64 0.13 14.33
N PRO A 61 1.92 0.51 14.53
CA PRO A 61 2.39 1.82 14.09
C PRO A 61 2.28 1.97 12.57
N ARG A 62 1.33 2.80 12.11
CA ARG A 62 1.24 3.20 10.70
C ARG A 62 2.54 3.90 10.31
N LYS A 63 3.14 3.49 9.19
CA LYS A 63 4.38 4.06 8.63
C LYS A 63 4.16 5.55 8.32
N SER A 64 4.67 6.45 9.16
CA SER A 64 4.53 7.91 8.98
C SER A 64 5.74 8.52 8.25
N GLY A 65 6.12 7.93 7.12
CA GLY A 65 7.07 8.58 6.20
C GLY A 65 6.32 9.61 5.34
N PRO A 66 6.95 10.75 4.96
CA PRO A 66 6.43 11.56 3.87
C PRO A 66 6.34 10.65 2.64
N ARG A 67 5.12 10.39 2.16
CA ARG A 67 4.94 9.69 0.89
C ARG A 67 5.51 10.60 -0.20
N PRO A 68 6.39 10.13 -1.11
CA PRO A 68 6.69 10.88 -2.31
C PRO A 68 5.36 11.17 -3.01
N LYS A 69 5.14 12.42 -3.45
CA LYS A 69 3.91 12.80 -4.16
C LYS A 69 3.87 12.02 -5.47
N LYS A 70 3.09 10.94 -5.48
CA LYS A 70 2.72 10.23 -6.70
C LYS A 70 1.83 11.18 -7.49
N ILE A 71 2.23 11.53 -8.71
CA ILE A 71 1.33 12.20 -9.64
C ILE A 71 0.36 11.11 -10.10
N GLU A 72 -0.74 10.96 -9.38
CA GLU A 72 -1.84 10.10 -9.79
C GLU A 72 -2.60 10.77 -10.94
N LEU A 73 -3.16 9.99 -11.85
CA LEU A 73 -3.87 10.50 -13.03
C LEU A 73 -5.10 11.35 -12.67
N ASP A 74 -5.56 11.26 -11.42
CA ASP A 74 -6.61 12.09 -10.83
C ASP A 74 -6.15 13.52 -10.44
N ASP A 75 -4.85 13.76 -10.30
CA ASP A 75 -4.31 15.09 -9.97
C ASP A 75 -4.33 16.05 -11.18
N PHE A 76 -4.53 15.53 -12.41
CA PHE A 76 -4.64 16.35 -13.61
C PHE A 76 -5.90 17.24 -13.61
N GLU A 77 -6.90 16.91 -12.80
CA GLU A 77 -8.09 17.75 -12.62
C GLU A 77 -7.78 19.07 -11.90
N ARG A 78 -6.70 19.14 -11.10
CA ARG A 78 -6.52 20.23 -10.15
C ARG A 78 -6.03 21.55 -10.74
N ARG A 79 -5.30 21.57 -11.87
CA ARG A 79 -4.86 22.85 -12.47
C ARG A 79 -4.64 22.82 -13.98
N LYS A 80 -5.48 23.58 -14.70
CA LYS A 80 -5.35 23.86 -16.16
C LYS A 80 -3.94 24.34 -16.54
N ALA A 81 -3.30 25.11 -15.67
CA ALA A 81 -1.95 25.63 -15.87
C ALA A 81 -0.88 24.52 -15.93
N GLU A 82 -1.02 23.46 -15.14
CA GLU A 82 -0.07 22.34 -15.14
C GLU A 82 -0.18 21.53 -16.43
N MET A 83 -1.40 21.37 -16.95
CA MET A 83 -1.66 20.77 -18.26
C MET A 83 -1.00 21.56 -19.40
N GLN A 84 -1.18 22.88 -19.39
CA GLN A 84 -0.58 23.77 -20.38
C GLN A 84 0.95 23.74 -20.33
N ASN A 85 1.52 23.71 -19.13
CA ASN A 85 2.97 23.60 -18.93
C ASN A 85 3.49 22.25 -19.43
N TRP A 86 2.79 21.14 -19.16
CA TRP A 86 3.17 19.82 -19.66
C TRP A 86 3.13 19.76 -21.19
N ILE A 87 2.04 20.24 -21.81
CA ILE A 87 1.89 20.29 -23.27
C ILE A 87 3.01 21.13 -23.91
N SER A 88 3.28 22.32 -23.35
CA SER A 88 4.36 23.20 -23.83
C SER A 88 5.75 22.55 -23.68
N SER A 89 5.99 21.88 -22.55
CA SER A 89 7.29 21.23 -22.27
C SER A 89 7.56 20.03 -23.17
N ASN A 90 6.50 19.37 -23.65
CA ASN A 90 6.57 18.30 -24.64
C ASN A 90 6.58 18.83 -26.09
N GLY A 91 6.66 20.15 -26.29
CA GLY A 91 6.71 20.76 -27.63
C GLY A 91 5.39 20.72 -28.40
N LEU A 92 4.28 20.44 -27.72
CA LEU A 92 2.95 20.39 -28.31
C LEU A 92 2.29 21.78 -28.27
N SER A 93 1.47 22.09 -29.27
CA SER A 93 0.72 23.34 -29.32
C SER A 93 -0.69 23.16 -28.77
N TYR A 94 -1.16 24.13 -27.97
CA TYR A 94 -2.55 24.23 -27.56
C TYR A 94 -3.08 25.64 -27.83
N LEU A 95 -4.40 25.77 -27.99
CA LEU A 95 -5.05 27.07 -28.07
C LEU A 95 -5.34 27.57 -26.65
N PRO A 96 -5.08 28.85 -26.32
CA PRO A 96 -5.38 29.40 -24.99
C PRO A 96 -6.86 29.27 -24.57
N THR A 97 -7.76 29.17 -25.55
CA THR A 97 -9.20 28.98 -25.37
C THR A 97 -9.60 27.53 -25.06
N MET A 98 -8.71 26.54 -25.22
CA MET A 98 -9.03 25.14 -24.95
C MET A 98 -9.45 24.92 -23.49
N VAL A 99 -10.48 24.12 -23.30
CA VAL A 99 -10.98 23.70 -21.97
C VAL A 99 -10.13 22.56 -21.41
N LYS A 100 -10.22 22.31 -20.10
CA LYS A 100 -9.42 21.24 -19.44
C LYS A 100 -9.57 19.88 -20.14
N ALA A 101 -10.80 19.48 -20.51
CA ALA A 101 -11.04 18.22 -21.21
C ALA A 101 -10.28 18.12 -22.56
N GLN A 102 -10.21 19.20 -23.33
CA GLN A 102 -9.47 19.23 -24.60
C GLN A 102 -7.95 19.16 -24.36
N LEU A 103 -7.45 19.86 -23.35
CA LEU A 103 -6.05 19.75 -22.94
C LEU A 103 -5.74 18.34 -22.44
N PHE A 104 -6.65 17.71 -21.68
CA PHE A 104 -6.50 16.35 -21.17
C PHE A 104 -6.41 15.34 -22.32
N GLN A 105 -7.24 15.50 -23.35
CA GLN A 105 -7.23 14.63 -24.51
C GLN A 105 -5.87 14.67 -25.23
N ILE A 106 -5.31 15.88 -25.43
CA ILE A 106 -3.96 16.04 -26.01
C ILE A 106 -2.92 15.32 -25.16
N ILE A 107 -2.99 15.45 -23.84
CA ILE A 107 -2.07 14.79 -22.90
C ILE A 107 -2.25 13.27 -22.98
N LYS A 108 -3.47 12.76 -22.95
CA LYS A 108 -3.77 11.32 -23.01
C LYS A 108 -3.25 10.68 -24.30
N GLU A 109 -3.34 11.38 -25.43
CA GLU A 109 -2.85 10.89 -26.73
C GLU A 109 -1.32 10.87 -26.84
N HIS A 110 -0.63 11.82 -26.19
CA HIS A 110 0.83 11.99 -26.32
C HIS A 110 1.63 11.48 -25.13
N LYS A 111 0.97 11.18 -24.02
CA LYS A 111 1.62 10.63 -22.82
C LYS A 111 1.99 9.18 -23.09
N GLN A 112 3.29 8.94 -23.22
CA GLN A 112 3.85 7.60 -23.28
C GLN A 112 3.42 6.82 -22.02
N PRO A 113 3.09 5.53 -22.14
CA PRO A 113 2.87 4.69 -20.98
C PRO A 113 4.15 4.70 -20.12
N PRO A 114 4.04 4.79 -18.79
CA PRO A 114 5.19 4.79 -17.92
C PRO A 114 5.99 3.49 -18.10
N VAL A 115 7.29 3.60 -18.31
CA VAL A 115 8.20 2.46 -18.37
C VAL A 115 8.70 2.16 -16.95
N TYR A 116 8.51 0.92 -16.52
CA TYR A 116 8.93 0.47 -15.19
C TYR A 116 10.21 -0.35 -15.30
N GLU A 117 11.16 -0.11 -14.39
CA GLU A 117 12.41 -0.87 -14.35
C GLU A 117 12.17 -2.38 -14.20
N ALA A 118 11.18 -2.75 -13.38
CA ALA A 118 10.76 -4.14 -13.22
C ALA A 118 10.30 -4.78 -14.54
N ASP A 119 9.62 -4.03 -15.41
CA ASP A 119 9.14 -4.56 -16.69
C ASP A 119 10.32 -4.83 -17.63
N ILE A 120 11.32 -3.93 -17.67
CA ILE A 120 12.56 -4.12 -18.44
C ILE A 120 13.31 -5.37 -17.95
N MET A 121 13.44 -5.53 -16.63
CA MET A 121 14.11 -6.69 -16.04
C MET A 121 13.38 -7.99 -16.37
N LEU A 122 12.05 -8.01 -16.27
CA LEU A 122 11.25 -9.20 -16.56
C LEU A 122 11.30 -9.55 -18.05
N GLU A 123 11.21 -8.55 -18.93
CA GLU A 123 11.29 -8.74 -20.38
C GLU A 123 12.68 -9.25 -20.82
N ALA A 124 13.76 -8.75 -20.19
CA ALA A 124 15.12 -9.24 -20.44
C ALA A 124 15.29 -10.74 -20.10
N HIS A 125 14.47 -11.28 -19.20
CA HIS A 125 14.42 -12.70 -18.86
C HIS A 125 13.34 -13.47 -19.65
N GLY A 126 12.68 -12.83 -20.63
CA GLY A 126 11.64 -13.45 -21.45
C GLY A 126 10.28 -13.58 -20.76
N HIS A 127 10.04 -12.86 -19.67
CA HIS A 127 8.76 -12.84 -18.97
C HIS A 127 7.89 -11.67 -19.45
N LYS A 128 6.63 -11.97 -19.79
CA LYS A 128 5.63 -10.96 -20.13
C LYS A 128 4.94 -10.48 -18.85
N VAL A 129 4.96 -9.17 -18.61
CA VAL A 129 4.25 -8.56 -17.48
C VAL A 129 2.77 -8.39 -17.81
N VAL A 130 1.91 -8.76 -16.86
CA VAL A 130 0.47 -8.52 -16.90
C VAL A 130 0.14 -7.60 -15.73
N ARG A 131 -0.63 -6.54 -16.00
CA ARG A 131 -1.11 -5.61 -14.98
C ARG A 131 -2.60 -5.84 -14.75
N LEU A 132 -2.98 -5.95 -13.50
CA LEU A 132 -4.37 -6.04 -13.11
C LEU A 132 -4.97 -4.63 -13.01
N PRO A 133 -6.25 -4.45 -13.37
CA PRO A 133 -6.97 -3.24 -13.07
C PRO A 133 -6.96 -2.94 -11.55
N PRO A 134 -6.94 -1.66 -11.14
CA PRO A 134 -7.06 -1.28 -9.72
C PRO A 134 -8.34 -1.85 -9.10
N TYR A 135 -8.30 -2.27 -7.83
CA TYR A 135 -9.44 -2.82 -7.08
C TYR A 135 -10.02 -4.16 -7.57
N HIS A 136 -9.32 -4.86 -8.48
CA HIS A 136 -9.74 -6.16 -9.00
C HIS A 136 -8.80 -7.28 -8.53
N CYS A 137 -8.73 -7.48 -7.21
CA CYS A 137 -7.90 -8.53 -6.60
C CYS A 137 -8.44 -9.94 -6.89
N ASP A 138 -9.70 -10.07 -7.27
CA ASP A 138 -10.37 -11.29 -7.73
C ASP A 138 -9.87 -11.79 -9.10
N LEU A 139 -9.26 -10.90 -9.90
CA LEU A 139 -8.52 -11.26 -11.10
C LEU A 139 -7.07 -11.72 -10.82
N ASN A 140 -6.65 -11.74 -9.56
CA ASN A 140 -5.33 -12.21 -9.16
C ASN A 140 -5.37 -13.64 -8.59
N PRO A 141 -4.91 -14.67 -9.32
CA PRO A 141 -4.92 -16.04 -8.79
C PRO A 141 -4.00 -16.21 -7.57
N ILE A 142 -3.00 -15.35 -7.40
CA ILE A 142 -2.11 -15.38 -6.23
C ILE A 142 -2.88 -14.99 -4.96
N GLU A 143 -3.80 -14.02 -5.03
CA GLU A 143 -4.62 -13.63 -3.88
C GLU A 143 -5.59 -14.73 -3.46
N LEU A 144 -6.15 -15.45 -4.43
CA LEU A 144 -6.99 -16.62 -4.17
C LEU A 144 -6.20 -17.71 -3.45
N ILE A 145 -5.00 -18.04 -3.93
CA ILE A 145 -4.13 -19.01 -3.26
C ILE A 145 -3.70 -18.51 -1.88
N TRP A 146 -3.43 -17.21 -1.74
CA TRP A 146 -3.10 -16.61 -0.47
C TRP A 146 -4.25 -16.74 0.55
N SER A 147 -5.51 -16.63 0.10
CA SER A 147 -6.67 -16.92 0.95
C SER A 147 -6.68 -18.37 1.46
N VAL A 148 -6.30 -19.33 0.61
CA VAL A 148 -6.19 -20.75 0.97
C VAL A 148 -5.08 -20.96 2.01
N VAL A 149 -3.91 -20.36 1.81
CA VAL A 149 -2.80 -20.40 2.78
C VAL A 149 -3.22 -19.81 4.11
N LYS A 150 -3.82 -18.61 4.11
CA LYS A 150 -4.30 -17.93 5.33
C LYS A 150 -5.25 -18.83 6.12
N ARG A 151 -6.20 -19.49 5.44
CA ARG A 151 -7.13 -20.43 6.07
C ARG A 151 -6.42 -21.62 6.71
N ARG A 152 -5.50 -22.27 5.99
CA ARG A 152 -4.73 -23.42 6.51
C ARG A 152 -3.85 -23.05 7.69
N VAL A 153 -3.24 -21.86 7.66
CA VAL A 153 -2.47 -21.33 8.79
C VAL A 153 -3.40 -21.08 9.97
N ALA A 154 -4.54 -20.43 9.76
CA ALA A 154 -5.51 -20.14 10.83
C ALA A 154 -6.03 -21.40 11.53
N GLU A 155 -6.31 -22.47 10.78
CA GLU A 155 -6.74 -23.78 11.31
C GLU A 155 -5.69 -24.39 12.27
N LYS A 156 -4.40 -24.21 11.97
CA LYS A 156 -3.28 -24.72 12.78
C LYS A 156 -2.79 -23.74 13.85
N ASN A 157 -3.17 -22.46 13.78
CA ASN A 157 -2.66 -21.38 14.64
C ASN A 157 -3.43 -21.23 15.97
N ILE A 158 -4.22 -22.22 16.38
CA ILE A 158 -4.93 -22.17 17.66
C ILE A 158 -3.95 -22.49 18.80
N GLY A 159 -3.46 -21.45 19.49
CA GLY A 159 -2.63 -21.57 20.70
C GLY A 159 -1.13 -21.84 20.46
N GLN A 160 -0.62 -21.58 19.25
CA GLN A 160 0.79 -21.76 18.91
C GLN A 160 1.62 -20.50 19.25
N GLU A 161 2.88 -20.69 19.63
CA GLU A 161 3.84 -19.59 19.81
C GLU A 161 4.24 -18.99 18.46
N ALA A 162 4.52 -17.68 18.43
CA ALA A 162 4.87 -16.95 17.20
C ALA A 162 6.05 -17.57 16.41
N ASN A 163 6.97 -18.25 17.09
CA ASN A 163 8.11 -18.92 16.47
C ASN A 163 7.72 -20.09 15.56
N LYS A 164 6.54 -20.69 15.75
CA LYS A 164 6.05 -21.82 14.95
C LYS A 164 5.24 -21.39 13.74
N ILE A 165 4.86 -20.11 13.65
CA ILE A 165 4.07 -19.57 12.54
C ILE A 165 4.84 -19.72 11.23
N LEU A 166 6.14 -19.45 11.22
CA LEU A 166 6.97 -19.59 10.01
C LEU A 166 6.91 -21.03 9.46
N GLN A 167 7.08 -22.03 10.32
CA GLN A 167 7.02 -23.43 9.95
C GLN A 167 5.61 -23.83 9.47
N ILE A 168 4.56 -23.38 10.15
CA ILE A 168 3.17 -23.64 9.75
C ILE A 168 2.86 -23.05 8.38
N THR A 169 3.38 -21.86 8.09
CA THR A 169 3.23 -21.20 6.78
C THR A 169 3.97 -21.95 5.69
N GLU A 170 5.23 -22.36 5.93
CA GLU A 170 5.99 -23.19 4.98
C GLU A 170 5.28 -24.53 4.68
N GLU A 171 4.74 -25.19 5.71
CA GLU A 171 3.91 -26.39 5.55
C GLU A 171 2.61 -26.10 4.76
N ALA A 172 1.99 -24.95 4.98
CA ALA A 172 0.77 -24.56 4.26
C ALA A 172 1.06 -24.34 2.77
N PHE A 173 2.23 -23.78 2.41
CA PHE A 173 2.68 -23.68 1.03
C PHE A 173 2.99 -25.06 0.42
N ALA A 174 3.70 -25.92 1.15
CA ALA A 174 4.06 -27.25 0.66
C ALA A 174 2.87 -28.18 0.44
N THR A 175 1.72 -27.88 1.06
CA THR A 175 0.48 -28.63 0.89
C THR A 175 -0.37 -28.13 -0.29
N ILE A 176 -0.02 -27.02 -0.93
CA ILE A 176 -0.74 -26.56 -2.13
C ILE A 176 -0.38 -27.49 -3.28
N THR A 177 -1.39 -28.11 -3.89
CA THR A 177 -1.19 -28.99 -5.03
C THR A 177 -1.32 -28.22 -6.34
N GLU A 178 -0.80 -28.82 -7.43
CA GLU A 178 -0.92 -28.26 -8.77
C GLU A 178 -2.39 -28.15 -9.20
N GLU A 179 -3.23 -29.12 -8.80
CA GLU A 179 -4.66 -29.11 -9.13
C GLU A 179 -5.40 -27.95 -8.45
N GLU A 180 -5.03 -27.61 -7.22
CA GLU A 180 -5.57 -26.43 -6.53
C GLU A 180 -5.17 -25.15 -7.25
N TRP A 181 -3.91 -25.05 -7.68
CA TRP A 181 -3.44 -23.89 -8.45
C TRP A 181 -4.18 -23.73 -9.78
N ILE A 182 -4.31 -24.81 -10.54
CA ILE A 182 -5.04 -24.82 -11.82
C ILE A 182 -6.50 -24.40 -11.60
N LYS A 183 -7.15 -24.92 -10.56
CA LYS A 183 -8.54 -24.58 -10.24
C LYS A 183 -8.71 -23.09 -9.96
N GLU A 184 -7.81 -22.47 -9.20
CA GLU A 184 -7.90 -21.02 -8.94
C GLU A 184 -7.63 -20.20 -10.22
N CYS A 185 -6.69 -20.63 -11.07
CA CYS A 185 -6.50 -20.00 -12.38
C CYS A 185 -7.75 -20.13 -13.29
N GLU A 186 -8.44 -21.27 -13.28
CA GLU A 186 -9.71 -21.44 -14.00
C GLU A 186 -10.83 -20.59 -13.41
N HIS A 187 -10.84 -20.38 -12.09
CA HIS A 187 -11.79 -19.49 -11.44
C HIS A 187 -11.61 -18.04 -11.93
N VAL A 188 -10.37 -17.54 -11.94
CA VAL A 188 -10.04 -16.20 -12.44
C VAL A 188 -10.51 -16.02 -13.89
N LYS A 189 -10.29 -17.01 -14.76
CA LYS A 189 -10.78 -16.95 -16.16
C LYS A 189 -12.31 -16.83 -16.25
N LYS A 190 -13.05 -17.52 -15.38
CA LYS A 190 -14.51 -17.42 -15.35
C LYS A 190 -14.98 -16.05 -14.83
N VAL A 191 -14.28 -15.49 -13.86
CA VAL A 191 -14.53 -14.14 -13.35
C VAL A 191 -14.27 -13.11 -14.46
N GLU A 192 -13.17 -13.25 -15.19
CA GLU A 192 -12.85 -12.41 -16.36
C GLU A 192 -13.93 -12.50 -17.44
N GLU A 193 -14.37 -13.71 -17.82
CA GLU A 193 -15.46 -13.91 -18.77
C GLU A 193 -16.77 -13.26 -18.31
N LYS A 194 -17.07 -13.34 -17.01
CA LYS A 194 -18.25 -12.69 -16.43
C LYS A 194 -18.14 -11.17 -16.55
N TYR A 195 -17.02 -10.57 -16.17
CA TYR A 195 -16.82 -9.13 -16.32
C TYR A 195 -16.94 -8.67 -17.77
N TYR A 196 -16.43 -9.48 -18.70
CA TYR A 196 -16.56 -9.17 -20.12
C TYR A 196 -18.02 -9.26 -20.61
N ALA A 197 -18.79 -10.23 -20.12
CA ALA A 197 -20.20 -10.39 -20.46
C ALA A 197 -21.10 -9.30 -19.83
N ASP A 198 -20.77 -8.86 -18.62
CA ASP A 198 -21.50 -7.83 -17.89
C ASP A 198 -21.09 -6.41 -18.34
N GLY A 199 -19.90 -6.25 -18.93
CA GLY A 199 -19.34 -4.99 -19.42
C GLY A 199 -20.32 -4.14 -20.27
N PRO A 200 -21.02 -4.69 -21.27
CA PRO A 200 -22.01 -3.92 -22.05
C PRO A 200 -23.20 -3.40 -21.22
N VAL A 201 -23.60 -4.12 -20.18
CA VAL A 201 -24.69 -3.69 -19.28
C VAL A 201 -24.19 -2.56 -18.40
N ILE A 202 -23.00 -2.72 -17.81
CA ILE A 202 -22.33 -1.70 -16.99
C ILE A 202 -22.06 -0.43 -17.80
N ASP A 203 -21.53 -0.54 -19.02
CA ASP A 203 -21.31 0.61 -19.93
C ASP A 203 -22.64 1.33 -20.23
N SER A 204 -23.72 0.59 -20.49
CA SER A 204 -25.04 1.18 -20.75
C SER A 204 -25.67 1.85 -19.53
N GLU A 205 -25.37 1.35 -18.32
CA GLU A 205 -25.82 1.94 -17.07
C GLU A 205 -24.98 3.15 -16.69
N MET A 206 -23.65 3.09 -16.84
CA MET A 206 -22.74 4.22 -16.66
C MET A 206 -23.09 5.36 -17.63
N GLU A 207 -23.41 5.06 -18.90
CA GLU A 207 -23.90 6.07 -19.85
C GLU A 207 -25.26 6.67 -19.43
N ARG A 208 -26.16 5.88 -18.81
CA ARG A 208 -27.42 6.39 -18.23
C ARG A 208 -27.20 7.27 -16.99
N PHE A 209 -26.12 7.06 -16.24
CA PHE A 209 -25.73 7.88 -15.09
C PHE A 209 -24.90 9.12 -15.47
N ILE A 210 -24.56 9.32 -16.75
CA ILE A 210 -24.10 10.63 -17.24
C ILE A 210 -25.33 11.55 -17.19
N ILE A 211 -25.53 12.20 -16.04
CA ILE A 211 -26.44 13.31 -15.88
C ILE A 211 -26.00 14.35 -16.92
N GLU A 212 -26.77 14.50 -18.01
CA GLU A 212 -26.73 15.72 -18.81
C GLU A 212 -27.06 16.85 -17.84
N VAL A 213 -26.04 17.60 -17.41
CA VAL A 213 -26.20 18.82 -16.61
C VAL A 213 -26.79 19.89 -17.53
N GLY A 214 -28.04 19.69 -17.90
CA GLY A 214 -28.97 20.73 -18.29
C GLY A 214 -29.44 21.40 -17.01
N ASP A 215 -29.11 22.68 -16.91
CA ASP A 215 -29.56 23.67 -15.94
C ASP A 215 -30.98 23.38 -15.40
N ASP A 216 -31.09 22.93 -14.14
CA ASP A 216 -31.91 23.56 -13.09
C ASP A 216 -32.16 22.67 -11.86
N SER A 217 -32.06 23.32 -10.70
CA SER A 217 -32.68 23.02 -9.40
C SER A 217 -32.04 21.97 -8.46
N ASP A 218 -31.52 22.51 -7.35
CA ASP A 218 -31.15 21.82 -6.10
C ASP A 218 -32.15 20.72 -5.69
N THR A 219 -31.60 19.54 -5.36
CA THR A 219 -32.07 18.73 -4.23
C THR A 219 -30.88 17.98 -3.65
N SER A 220 -30.48 18.34 -2.44
CA SER A 220 -29.53 17.59 -1.62
C SER A 220 -30.24 16.37 -1.07
N ASP A 221 -29.72 15.17 -1.35
CA ASP A 221 -29.93 14.01 -0.47
C ASP A 221 -28.55 13.40 -0.18
N ASP A 222 -28.16 13.54 1.08
CA ASP A 222 -27.02 12.85 1.68
C ASP A 222 -27.44 11.39 1.92
N GLU A 223 -26.85 10.46 1.17
CA GLU A 223 -26.85 9.03 1.53
C GLU A 223 -25.40 8.62 1.82
N ASP A 224 -25.12 8.42 3.11
CA ASP A 224 -23.89 7.84 3.64
C ASP A 224 -23.78 6.37 3.18
N ASP A 225 -22.86 6.08 2.25
CA ASP A 225 -22.39 4.72 1.99
C ASP A 225 -21.02 4.52 2.66
N GLU A 226 -20.99 3.62 3.66
CA GLU A 226 -19.77 3.16 4.31
C GLU A 226 -18.95 2.28 3.35
N GLU A 227 -17.91 2.85 2.75
CA GLU A 227 -16.90 2.08 2.02
C GLU A 227 -15.88 1.45 3.00
N ASP A 228 -15.85 0.12 3.03
CA ASP A 228 -14.79 -0.67 3.67
C ASP A 228 -13.45 -0.45 2.94
N GLU A 229 -12.54 0.32 3.55
CA GLU A 229 -11.15 0.49 3.09
C GLU A 229 -10.38 -0.85 3.12
N VAL A 230 -10.19 -1.48 1.96
CA VAL A 230 -9.19 -2.53 1.75
C VAL A 230 -7.88 -1.92 1.25
N ASP A 231 -6.89 -1.82 2.14
CA ASP A 231 -5.53 -1.31 1.89
C ASP A 231 -4.76 -2.27 0.94
N ASP A 232 -4.85 -2.08 -0.37
CA ASP A 232 -4.01 -2.77 -1.38
C ASP A 232 -2.65 -2.06 -1.54
N ASP A 233 -1.69 -2.44 -0.69
CA ASP A 233 -0.30 -1.96 -0.70
C ASP A 233 0.54 -2.63 -1.81
N LEU A 234 0.57 -2.03 -3.00
CA LEU A 234 1.54 -2.34 -4.07
C LEU A 234 2.71 -1.34 -4.12
N SER A 235 3.32 -1.02 -2.97
CA SER A 235 4.49 -0.14 -2.90
C SER A 235 5.81 -0.84 -3.27
N GLY A 236 6.03 -1.06 -4.57
CA GLY A 236 7.31 -1.63 -5.03
C GLY A 236 7.76 -1.28 -6.45
N ILE A 237 6.93 -0.64 -7.27
CA ILE A 237 7.25 -0.43 -8.68
C ILE A 237 7.16 1.07 -9.01
N SER A 238 8.31 1.75 -9.00
CA SER A 238 8.41 3.15 -9.42
C SER A 238 8.72 3.21 -10.94
N PRO A 239 8.04 4.06 -11.72
CA PRO A 239 8.46 4.39 -13.07
C PRO A 239 9.86 5.02 -13.08
N LEU A 240 10.62 4.80 -14.16
CA LEU A 240 11.91 5.48 -14.36
C LEU A 240 11.67 6.93 -14.79
N ASP A 241 12.27 7.88 -14.08
CA ASP A 241 12.32 9.28 -14.51
C ASP A 241 13.26 9.40 -15.73
N GLU A 242 12.78 9.96 -16.83
CA GLU A 242 13.54 10.19 -18.09
C GLU A 242 14.80 11.07 -17.90
N HIS A 243 15.01 11.66 -16.71
CA HIS A 243 16.14 12.53 -16.42
C HIS A 243 17.47 11.79 -16.13
N PHE A 244 17.47 10.45 -16.08
CA PHE A 244 18.68 9.63 -15.83
C PHE A 244 19.30 8.98 -17.08
N LEU A 245 18.74 9.19 -18.27
CA LEU A 245 19.24 8.56 -19.51
C LEU A 245 20.36 9.32 -20.23
N ILE A 246 20.94 10.36 -19.61
CA ILE A 246 22.09 11.07 -20.16
C ILE A 246 23.16 11.14 -19.06
N ASP A 247 23.92 10.06 -18.80
CA ASP A 247 25.28 10.15 -18.22
C ASP A 247 26.04 8.82 -18.04
N HIS A 248 25.82 7.80 -18.87
CA HIS A 248 26.70 6.61 -18.88
C HIS A 248 27.26 6.24 -20.25
N ASN A 249 27.61 7.26 -21.04
CA ASN A 249 28.46 7.07 -22.21
C ASN A 249 29.95 7.10 -21.80
N TYR A 250 30.43 6.04 -21.13
CA TYR A 250 31.87 5.81 -20.99
C TYR A 250 32.41 5.18 -22.28
N ASN A 251 32.95 6.06 -23.13
CA ASN A 251 33.87 5.79 -24.22
C ASN A 251 34.87 4.68 -23.86
N LYS A 252 34.69 3.48 -24.42
CA LYS A 252 35.80 2.54 -24.64
C LYS A 252 36.53 2.98 -25.91
N LYS A 253 37.65 3.68 -25.75
CA LYS A 253 38.71 3.70 -26.78
C LYS A 253 39.67 2.54 -26.50
N TYR A 254 39.86 1.71 -27.53
CA TYR A 254 41.00 0.82 -27.67
C TYR A 254 42.30 1.62 -27.79
#